data_AF-A0A7S0JPH8-F1
#
_entry.id   AF-A0A7S0JPH8-F1
#
_cell.length_a   1.000
_cell.length_b   1.000
_cell.length_c   1.000
_cell.angle_alpha   90.00
_cell.angle_beta   90.00
_cell.angle_gamma   90.00
#
_symmetry.space_group_name_H-M   'P 1'
#
loop_
_entity.id
_entity.type
_entity.pdbx_description
1 polymer ?
#
loop_
_entity_poly.entity_id
_entity_poly.type
_entity_poly.pdbx_seq_one_letter_code
_entity_poly.pdbx_strand_id
1 'polypeptide(L)'
;FGKWMVVRFLRPPGAGQGLAIGGCHITNYLLERSRLVSPAPDERTYHVFYQLLAGADEAMQAELRLRPPSDCALFTRTTSCLAVPGMDDSAEWEDVVRSFGVLGFEEESVTSVLRCVSGVLQLADIDFEHAAAGSDGSGAVVTAGARQRLE
;
A
#
# COMPACT_ATOMS: atom_id res chain seq x y z
N PHE A 1 -1.16 -12.45 -4.26
CA PHE A 1 -0.17 -13.37 -3.66
C PHE A 1 -0.86 -14.67 -3.27
N GLY A 2 -0.12 -15.78 -3.20
CA GLY A 2 -0.68 -17.08 -2.79
C GLY A 2 -0.88 -17.15 -1.28
N LYS A 3 -1.94 -17.78 -0.78
CA LYS A 3 -2.19 -17.89 0.66
C LYS A 3 -2.64 -19.29 1.06
N TRP A 4 -2.16 -19.75 2.22
CA TRP A 4 -2.64 -20.95 2.90
C TRP A 4 -3.35 -20.54 4.18
N MET A 5 -4.60 -20.98 4.36
CA MET A 5 -5.42 -20.64 5.52
C MET A 5 -5.75 -21.89 6.31
N VAL A 6 -5.36 -21.92 7.58
CA VAL A 6 -5.69 -22.99 8.52
C VAL A 6 -6.79 -22.50 9.44
N VAL A 7 -7.99 -23.05 9.29
CA VAL A 7 -9.10 -22.81 10.23
C VAL A 7 -9.07 -23.90 11.30
N ARG A 8 -9.00 -23.50 12.57
CA ARG A 8 -8.94 -24.41 13.72
C ARG A 8 -10.34 -24.58 14.29
N PHE A 9 -10.75 -25.83 14.47
CA PHE A 9 -11.99 -26.19 15.12
C PHE A 9 -11.70 -26.74 16.51
N LEU A 10 -12.38 -26.22 17.52
CA LEU A 10 -12.26 -26.64 18.90
C LEU A 10 -13.58 -27.25 19.36
N ARG A 11 -13.52 -28.11 20.37
CA ARG A 11 -14.70 -28.59 21.09
C ARG A 11 -14.86 -27.77 22.37
N PRO A 12 -15.88 -26.91 22.48
CA PRO A 12 -16.14 -26.15 23.70
C PRO A 12 -16.46 -27.10 24.87
N PRO A 13 -16.10 -26.73 26.12
CA PRO A 13 -16.56 -27.46 27.30
C PRO A 13 -18.10 -27.50 27.34
N GLY A 14 -18.69 -28.68 27.52
CA GLY A 14 -20.16 -28.84 27.57
C GLY A 14 -20.87 -28.88 26.21
N ALA A 15 -20.17 -28.65 25.10
CA ALA A 15 -20.72 -28.89 23.76
C ALA A 15 -20.60 -30.39 23.43
N GLY A 16 -21.71 -31.11 23.36
CA GLY A 16 -21.75 -32.58 23.13
C GLY A 16 -20.85 -33.07 21.98
N GLN A 17 -21.39 -33.18 20.76
CA GLN A 17 -20.60 -33.57 19.56
C GLN A 17 -20.20 -32.38 18.67
N GLY A 18 -20.65 -31.17 18.98
CA GLY A 18 -20.44 -29.98 18.15
C GLY A 18 -18.98 -29.47 18.17
N LEU A 19 -18.52 -29.00 17.02
CA LEU A 19 -17.27 -28.26 16.87
C LEU A 19 -17.59 -26.78 16.61
N ALA A 20 -16.76 -25.89 17.15
CA ALA A 20 -16.83 -24.46 16.91
C ALA A 20 -15.52 -23.95 16.31
N ILE A 21 -15.57 -22.87 15.52
CA ILE A 21 -14.37 -22.20 15.03
C ILE A 21 -13.65 -21.60 16.24
N GLY A 22 -12.41 -22.03 16.47
CA GLY A 22 -11.55 -21.54 17.54
C GLY A 22 -10.50 -20.54 17.09
N GLY A 23 -10.28 -20.39 15.77
CA GLY A 23 -9.36 -19.40 15.22
C GLY A 23 -8.90 -19.72 13.80
N CYS A 24 -8.07 -18.85 13.25
CA CYS A 24 -7.48 -19.01 11.92
C CYS A 24 -6.01 -18.60 11.93
N HIS A 25 -5.19 -19.24 11.10
CA HIS A 25 -3.83 -18.81 10.79
C HIS A 25 -3.66 -18.72 9.29
N ILE A 26 -3.08 -17.60 8.82
CA ILE A 26 -2.86 -17.35 7.38
C ILE A 26 -1.35 -17.27 7.15
N THR A 27 -0.87 -18.05 6.19
CA THR A 27 0.51 -17.99 5.68
C THR A 27 0.49 -17.45 4.25
N ASN A 28 1.24 -16.38 4.01
CA ASN A 28 1.32 -15.72 2.71
C ASN A 28 2.57 -16.16 1.96
N TYR A 29 2.43 -16.38 0.65
CA TYR A 29 3.50 -16.84 -0.23
C TYR A 29 3.61 -15.93 -1.47
N LEU A 30 4.85 -15.65 -1.85
CA LEU A 30 5.21 -15.04 -3.13
C LEU A 30 4.43 -13.74 -3.41
N LEU A 31 4.64 -12.73 -2.57
CA LEU A 31 4.20 -11.39 -2.90
C LEU A 31 5.03 -10.87 -4.08
N GLU A 32 4.36 -10.46 -5.15
CA GLU A 32 4.98 -9.93 -6.36
C GLU A 32 5.48 -8.50 -6.12
N ARG A 33 6.66 -8.35 -5.51
CA ARG A 33 7.22 -7.04 -5.16
C ARG A 33 7.55 -6.20 -6.41
N SER A 34 7.91 -6.83 -7.52
CA SER A 34 8.23 -6.16 -8.81
C SER A 34 7.07 -5.35 -9.37
N ARG A 35 5.82 -5.78 -9.14
CA ARG A 35 4.59 -5.07 -9.56
C ARG A 35 4.52 -3.63 -9.05
N LEU A 36 5.22 -3.31 -7.97
CA LEU A 36 5.27 -1.96 -7.44
C LEU A 36 5.97 -0.99 -8.40
N VAL A 37 7.07 -1.42 -9.04
CA VAL A 37 7.92 -0.54 -9.87
C VAL A 37 7.77 -0.79 -11.37
N SER A 38 7.27 -1.97 -11.76
CA SER A 38 7.09 -2.37 -13.15
C SER A 38 5.88 -3.31 -13.26
N PRO A 39 4.65 -2.77 -13.20
CA PRO A 39 3.46 -3.55 -13.50
C PRO A 39 3.44 -3.90 -15.00
N ALA A 40 2.67 -4.93 -15.37
CA ALA A 40 2.49 -5.26 -16.78
C ALA A 40 1.71 -4.13 -17.52
N PRO A 41 1.84 -4.04 -18.85
CA PRO A 41 1.07 -3.08 -19.64
C PRO A 41 -0.43 -3.18 -19.34
N ASP A 42 -1.08 -2.03 -19.20
CA ASP A 42 -2.52 -1.89 -18.87
C ASP A 42 -2.94 -2.47 -17.51
N GLU A 43 -2.00 -2.90 -16.66
CA GLU A 43 -2.28 -3.32 -15.29
C GLU A 43 -2.03 -2.20 -14.28
N ARG A 44 -2.72 -2.32 -13.14
CA ARG A 44 -2.49 -1.50 -11.95
C ARG A 44 -1.44 -2.13 -11.04
N THR A 45 -0.87 -1.29 -10.18
CA THR A 45 -0.15 -1.76 -8.99
C THR A 45 -1.15 -2.21 -7.91
N TYR A 46 -0.72 -2.31 -6.64
CA TYR A 46 -1.59 -2.72 -5.53
C TYR A 46 -2.72 -1.72 -5.25
N HIS A 47 -3.92 -2.23 -4.96
CA HIS A 47 -5.13 -1.42 -4.75
C HIS A 47 -5.01 -0.37 -3.64
N VAL A 48 -4.26 -0.66 -2.57
CA VAL A 48 -4.13 0.23 -1.41
C VAL A 48 -3.71 1.65 -1.79
N PHE A 49 -2.89 1.84 -2.84
CA PHE A 49 -2.47 3.17 -3.27
C PHE A 49 -3.62 3.96 -3.92
N TYR A 50 -4.46 3.29 -4.70
CA TYR A 50 -5.62 3.90 -5.36
C TYR A 50 -6.73 4.18 -4.33
N GLN A 51 -7.01 3.19 -3.47
CA GLN A 51 -7.99 3.29 -2.40
C GLN A 51 -7.65 4.42 -1.42
N LEU A 52 -6.40 4.50 -0.97
CA LEU A 52 -5.95 5.55 -0.07
C LEU A 52 -6.10 6.95 -0.70
N LEU A 53 -5.70 7.13 -1.97
CA LEU A 53 -5.82 8.42 -2.64
C LEU A 53 -7.27 8.80 -2.97
N ALA A 54 -8.16 7.82 -3.16
CA ALA A 54 -9.57 8.07 -3.46
C ALA A 54 -10.40 8.37 -2.21
N GLY A 55 -10.09 7.73 -1.08
CA GLY A 55 -10.95 7.73 0.11
C GLY A 55 -10.37 8.37 1.38
N ALA A 56 -9.09 8.78 1.40
CA ALA A 56 -8.55 9.50 2.55
C ALA A 56 -9.23 10.87 2.72
N ASP A 57 -9.59 11.23 3.95
CA ASP A 57 -10.11 12.56 4.27
C ASP A 57 -9.01 13.63 4.28
N GLU A 58 -9.40 14.91 4.34
CA GLU A 58 -8.44 16.03 4.30
C GLU A 58 -7.39 15.97 5.41
N ALA A 59 -7.77 15.51 6.61
CA ALA A 59 -6.87 15.39 7.75
C ALA A 59 -5.81 14.32 7.50
N MET A 60 -6.22 13.14 7.02
CA MET A 60 -5.34 12.04 6.68
C MET A 60 -4.46 12.37 5.46
N GLN A 61 -5.01 13.06 4.45
CA GLN A 61 -4.23 13.54 3.32
C GLN A 61 -3.11 14.48 3.77
N ALA A 62 -3.40 15.41 4.68
CA ALA A 62 -2.41 16.32 5.25
C ALA A 62 -1.36 15.56 6.10
N GLU A 63 -1.79 14.65 6.97
CA GLU A 63 -0.87 13.87 7.82
C GLU A 63 0.07 12.99 6.99
N LEU A 64 -0.47 12.33 5.97
CA LEU A 64 0.26 11.41 5.11
C LEU A 64 0.91 12.11 3.91
N ARG A 65 0.77 13.44 3.77
CA ARG A 65 1.31 14.22 2.63
C ARG A 65 0.92 13.63 1.28
N LEU A 66 -0.34 13.20 1.16
CA LEU A 66 -0.86 12.62 -0.06
C LEU A 66 -1.02 13.72 -1.12
N ARG A 67 -0.72 13.35 -2.36
CA ARG A 67 -0.83 14.23 -3.52
C ARG A 67 -1.71 13.56 -4.57
N PRO A 68 -2.34 14.32 -5.48
CA PRO A 68 -3.14 13.73 -6.55
C PRO A 68 -2.34 12.71 -7.35
N PRO A 69 -2.97 11.67 -7.93
CA PRO A 69 -2.28 10.67 -8.74
C PRO A 69 -1.43 11.27 -9.88
N SER A 70 -1.82 12.42 -10.42
CA SER A 70 -1.06 13.15 -11.46
C SER A 70 0.33 13.61 -11.03
N ASP A 71 0.56 13.73 -9.73
CA ASP A 71 1.77 14.31 -9.15
C ASP A 71 2.66 13.26 -8.48
N CYS A 72 2.21 12.01 -8.49
CA CYS A 72 2.88 10.86 -7.89
C CYS A 72 3.53 10.00 -8.98
N ALA A 73 4.86 9.89 -8.94
CA ALA A 73 5.66 9.14 -9.90
C ALA A 73 5.27 7.66 -10.01
N LEU A 74 4.77 7.05 -8.92
CA LEU A 74 4.22 5.70 -8.95
C LEU A 74 3.13 5.56 -10.03
N PHE A 75 2.23 6.54 -10.15
CA PHE A 75 1.15 6.50 -11.13
C PHE A 75 1.54 7.06 -12.48
N THR A 76 2.40 8.08 -12.54
CA THR A 76 2.73 8.74 -13.81
C THR A 76 3.80 8.01 -14.62
N ARG A 77 4.61 7.15 -13.98
CA ARG A 77 5.72 6.43 -14.64
C ARG A 77 5.49 4.95 -14.84
N THR A 78 4.72 4.31 -13.95
CA THR A 78 4.65 2.84 -13.93
C THR A 78 3.40 2.29 -14.60
N THR A 79 2.31 3.06 -14.68
CA THR A 79 1.02 2.57 -15.20
C THR A 79 0.26 3.65 -15.97
N SER A 80 -0.50 3.24 -16.98
CA SER A 80 -1.49 4.08 -17.68
C SER A 80 -2.91 3.86 -17.15
N CYS A 81 -3.11 2.88 -16.26
CA CYS A 81 -4.41 2.44 -15.78
C CYS A 81 -4.65 3.00 -14.36
N LEU A 82 -5.49 4.03 -14.25
CA LEU A 82 -5.83 4.65 -12.95
C LEU A 82 -7.16 4.16 -12.37
N ALA A 83 -8.08 3.70 -13.23
CA ALA A 83 -9.40 3.24 -12.84
C ALA A 83 -9.73 1.92 -13.54
N VAL A 84 -10.49 1.06 -12.88
CA VAL A 84 -10.98 -0.20 -13.42
C VAL A 84 -12.51 -0.13 -13.55
N PRO A 85 -13.09 -0.44 -14.71
CA PRO A 85 -14.54 -0.45 -14.88
C PRO A 85 -15.24 -1.32 -13.83
N GLY A 86 -16.23 -0.74 -13.15
CA GLY A 86 -17.00 -1.44 -12.11
C GLY A 86 -16.35 -1.49 -10.73
N MET A 87 -15.20 -0.82 -10.53
CA MET A 87 -14.58 -0.67 -9.22
C MET A 87 -14.68 0.78 -8.73
N ASP A 88 -15.09 0.94 -7.47
CA ASP A 88 -15.10 2.22 -6.76
C ASP A 88 -14.02 2.18 -5.67
N ASP A 89 -12.85 2.75 -5.95
CA ASP A 89 -11.73 2.73 -5.03
C ASP A 89 -12.04 3.47 -3.70
N SER A 90 -13.00 4.41 -3.68
CA SER A 90 -13.44 5.09 -2.44
C SER A 90 -14.29 4.16 -1.57
N ALA A 91 -15.23 3.43 -2.18
CA ALA A 91 -16.03 2.45 -1.44
C ALA A 91 -15.16 1.30 -0.91
N GLU A 92 -14.22 0.82 -1.72
CA GLU A 92 -13.27 -0.21 -1.30
C GLU A 92 -12.32 0.28 -0.18
N TRP A 93 -12.01 1.57 -0.13
CA TRP A 93 -11.27 2.17 0.97
C TRP A 93 -12.04 2.13 2.29
N GLU A 94 -13.34 2.43 2.27
CA GLU A 94 -14.19 2.31 3.46
C GLU A 94 -14.20 0.88 4.00
N ASP A 95 -14.20 -0.11 3.11
CA ASP A 95 -14.10 -1.53 3.46
C ASP A 95 -12.76 -1.87 4.12
N VAL A 96 -11.65 -1.30 3.64
CA VAL A 96 -10.31 -1.46 4.24
C VAL A 96 -10.28 -0.86 5.66
N VAL A 97 -10.76 0.39 5.83
CA VAL A 97 -10.79 1.06 7.14
C VAL A 97 -11.65 0.29 8.13
N ARG A 98 -12.84 -0.18 7.69
CA ARG A 98 -13.72 -1.01 8.52
C ARG A 98 -13.06 -2.32 8.93
N SER A 99 -12.30 -2.93 8.04
CA SER A 99 -11.59 -4.19 8.30
C SER A 99 -10.52 -4.06 9.38
N PHE A 100 -9.80 -2.94 9.44
CA PHE A 100 -8.88 -2.67 10.57
C PHE A 100 -9.61 -2.67 11.92
N GLY A 101 -10.79 -2.04 11.98
CA GLY A 101 -11.64 -2.03 13.18
C GLY A 101 -12.13 -3.42 13.57
N VAL A 102 -12.62 -4.21 12.61
CA VAL A 102 -13.08 -5.60 12.85
C VAL A 102 -11.95 -6.50 13.36
N LEU A 103 -10.73 -6.30 12.85
CA LEU A 103 -9.55 -7.04 13.27
C LEU A 103 -8.94 -6.54 14.59
N GLY A 104 -9.46 -5.43 15.14
CA GLY A 104 -9.03 -4.88 16.43
C GLY A 104 -7.68 -4.16 16.37
N PHE A 105 -7.31 -3.58 15.23
CA PHE A 105 -6.12 -2.73 15.14
C PHE A 105 -6.35 -1.42 15.91
N GLU A 106 -5.35 -1.02 16.68
CA GLU A 106 -5.32 0.31 17.31
C GLU A 106 -5.08 1.40 16.26
N GLU A 107 -5.65 2.58 16.48
CA GLU A 107 -5.57 3.71 15.54
C GLU A 107 -4.12 4.08 15.21
N GLU A 108 -3.23 4.15 16.20
CA GLU A 108 -1.81 4.42 16.00
C GLU A 108 -1.11 3.36 15.12
N SER A 109 -1.50 2.09 15.26
CA SER A 109 -0.99 1.01 14.42
C SER A 109 -1.47 1.14 12.98
N VAL A 110 -2.74 1.50 12.78
CA VAL A 110 -3.29 1.79 11.44
C VAL A 110 -2.53 2.95 10.81
N THR A 111 -2.40 4.07 11.52
CA THR A 111 -1.65 5.24 11.07
C THR A 111 -0.20 4.89 10.70
N SER A 112 0.45 4.03 11.49
CA SER A 112 1.81 3.56 11.19
C SER A 112 1.88 2.74 9.89
N VAL A 113 0.90 1.87 9.64
CA VAL A 113 0.78 1.14 8.36
C VAL A 113 0.58 2.10 7.20
N LEU A 114 -0.31 3.09 7.34
CA LEU A 114 -0.59 4.06 6.29
C LEU A 114 0.60 4.99 6.02
N ARG A 115 1.39 5.34 7.04
CA ARG A 115 2.67 6.05 6.87
C ARG A 115 3.67 5.25 6.05
N CYS A 116 3.73 3.92 6.23
CA CYS A 116 4.55 3.07 5.36
C CYS A 116 4.07 3.09 3.90
N VAL A 117 2.75 3.04 3.67
CA VAL A 117 2.17 3.13 2.31
C VAL A 117 2.49 4.49 1.66
N SER A 118 2.28 5.59 2.39
CA SER A 118 2.65 6.93 1.91
C SER A 118 4.16 7.07 1.69
N GLY A 119 4.99 6.51 2.57
CA GLY A 119 6.44 6.50 2.39
C GLY A 119 6.86 5.83 1.07
N VAL A 120 6.18 4.76 0.66
CA VAL A 120 6.41 4.14 -0.66
C VAL A 120 6.06 5.08 -1.81
N LEU A 121 4.96 5.85 -1.71
CA LEU A 121 4.62 6.87 -2.71
C LEU A 121 5.74 7.91 -2.82
N GLN A 122 6.19 8.46 -1.69
CA GLN A 122 7.24 9.47 -1.63
C GLN A 122 8.59 8.95 -2.16
N LEU A 123 8.94 7.69 -1.86
CA LEU A 123 10.15 7.06 -2.39
C LEU A 123 10.12 6.90 -3.91
N ALA A 124 8.95 6.68 -4.50
CA ALA A 124 8.80 6.59 -5.95
C ALA A 124 9.06 7.93 -6.65
N ASP A 125 8.90 9.05 -5.94
CA ASP A 125 9.10 10.41 -6.46
C ASP A 125 10.57 10.87 -6.44
N ILE A 126 11.47 10.06 -5.88
CA ILE A 126 12.91 10.35 -5.81
C ILE A 126 13.55 10.08 -7.16
N ASP A 127 14.11 11.14 -7.75
CA ASP A 127 14.94 11.07 -8.94
C ASP A 127 16.41 11.17 -8.55
N PHE A 128 17.26 10.44 -9.27
CA PHE A 128 18.70 10.45 -9.10
C PHE A 128 19.40 10.90 -10.38
N GLU A 129 20.40 11.74 -10.24
CA GLU A 129 21.30 12.19 -11.30
C GLU A 129 22.74 11.77 -10.98
N HIS A 130 23.58 11.66 -12.01
CA HIS A 130 25.01 11.42 -11.79
C HIS A 130 25.67 12.61 -11.08
N ALA A 131 26.54 12.31 -10.12
CA ALA A 131 27.39 13.32 -9.50
C ALA A 131 28.30 13.95 -10.58
N ALA A 132 28.53 15.27 -10.48
CA ALA A 132 29.33 16.00 -11.44
C ALA A 132 30.74 15.40 -11.62
N ALA A 133 31.24 15.40 -12.86
CA ALA A 133 32.56 14.89 -13.19
C ALA A 133 33.65 15.67 -12.44
N GLY A 134 34.28 15.02 -11.45
CA GLY A 134 35.27 15.62 -10.56
C GLY A 134 35.43 14.90 -9.22
N SER A 135 34.47 14.05 -8.84
CA SER A 135 34.65 13.04 -7.79
C SER A 135 35.10 11.72 -8.41
N ASP A 136 36.18 11.12 -7.89
CA ASP A 136 36.77 9.84 -8.33
C ASP A 136 35.86 8.60 -8.10
N GLY A 137 34.54 8.75 -8.18
CA GLY A 137 33.58 7.68 -7.95
C GLY A 137 32.28 7.87 -8.72
N SER A 138 31.66 6.75 -9.10
CA SER A 138 30.30 6.66 -9.65
C SER A 138 29.27 6.98 -8.56
N GLY A 139 29.17 8.26 -8.19
CA GLY A 139 28.17 8.77 -7.24
C GLY A 139 26.87 9.15 -7.93
N ALA A 140 25.75 9.02 -7.23
CA ALA A 140 24.46 9.58 -7.64
C ALA A 140 23.96 10.56 -6.57
N VAL A 141 23.32 11.64 -7.02
CA VAL A 141 22.73 12.68 -6.16
C VAL A 141 21.24 12.77 -6.43
N VAL A 142 20.44 13.04 -5.39
CA VAL A 142 19.01 13.29 -5.56
C VAL A 142 18.83 14.62 -6.30
N THR A 143 18.01 14.62 -7.34
CA THR A 143 17.78 15.83 -8.15
C THR A 143 17.13 16.93 -7.32
N ALA A 144 17.42 18.19 -7.65
CA ALA A 144 16.83 19.33 -6.95
C ALA A 144 15.29 19.32 -7.01
N GLY A 145 14.72 18.88 -8.15
CA GLY A 145 13.27 18.76 -8.33
C GLY A 145 12.63 17.66 -7.48
N ALA A 146 13.36 16.58 -7.17
CA ALA A 146 12.88 15.55 -6.25
C ALA A 146 12.90 16.02 -4.79
N ARG A 147 13.88 16.85 -4.39
CA ARG A 147 13.94 17.42 -3.03
C ARG A 147 12.74 18.31 -2.71
N GLN A 148 12.33 19.14 -3.67
CA GLN A 148 11.21 20.07 -3.48
C GLN A 148 9.84 19.38 -3.33
N ARG A 149 9.71 18.11 -3.74
CA ARG A 149 8.48 17.30 -3.57
C ARG A 149 8.43 16.55 -2.23
N LEU A 150 9.55 16.51 -1.50
CA LEU A 150 9.69 15.81 -0.21
C LEU A 150 9.61 16.76 1.00
N GLU A 151 9.75 18.07 0.79
CA GLU A 151 9.63 19.14 1.80
C GLU A 151 8.16 19.56 2.00
#